data_AF-A0A1G2TBK6-F1
#
_entry.id   AF-A0A1G2TBK6-F1
#
_cell.length_a   1.000
_cell.length_b   1.000
_cell.length_c   1.000
_cell.angle_alpha   90.00
_cell.angle_beta   90.00
_cell.angle_gamma   90.00
#
_symmetry.space_group_name_H-M   'P 1'
#
loop_
_entity.id
_entity.type
_entity.pdbx_description
1 polymer ?
#
loop_
_entity_poly.entity_id
_entity_poly.type
_entity_poly.pdbx_seq_one_letter_code
_entity_poly.pdbx_strand_id
1 'polypeptide(L)'
;MEEFPTNEHEDLENFRSHIAELKKTEEEKGLVNNLTDCNPTELEENEKVLYKKLKSNDLTIDEFNKHRKIVKESGNENRINFVAYIANKLIVR
;
A
#
# COMPACT_ATOMS: atom_id res chain seq x y z
N MET A 1 3.32 -23.02 -28.02
CA MET A 1 3.75 -21.76 -27.36
C MET A 1 3.32 -21.92 -25.93
N GLU A 2 4.27 -22.08 -25.02
CA GLU A 2 3.98 -22.14 -23.58
C GLU A 2 3.61 -20.71 -23.14
N GLU A 3 2.35 -20.51 -22.81
CA GLU A 3 1.90 -19.29 -22.14
C GLU A 3 2.39 -19.38 -20.69
N PHE A 4 3.48 -18.68 -20.38
CA PHE A 4 3.91 -18.50 -18.99
C PHE A 4 2.80 -17.76 -18.26
N PRO A 5 2.22 -18.31 -17.17
CA PRO A 5 1.23 -17.57 -16.39
C PRO A 5 1.90 -16.30 -15.86
N THR A 6 1.25 -15.19 -16.14
CA THR A 6 1.68 -13.84 -15.83
C THR A 6 1.79 -13.66 -14.31
N ASN A 7 3.02 -13.75 -13.81
CA ASN A 7 3.44 -13.60 -12.42
C ASN A 7 2.99 -12.27 -11.74
N GLU A 8 2.36 -11.35 -12.48
CA GLU A 8 1.90 -10.05 -12.01
C GLU A 8 0.59 -10.13 -11.21
N HIS A 9 -0.31 -11.05 -11.57
CA HIS A 9 -1.58 -11.25 -10.85
C HIS A 9 -1.36 -11.82 -9.45
N GLU A 10 -0.51 -12.84 -9.33
CA GLU A 10 -0.10 -13.38 -8.01
C GLU A 10 0.62 -12.31 -7.18
N ASP A 11 1.44 -11.44 -7.78
CA ASP A 11 2.18 -10.41 -7.03
C ASP A 11 1.25 -9.33 -6.43
N LEU A 12 0.15 -8.97 -7.10
CA LEU A 12 -0.85 -8.06 -6.54
C LEU A 12 -1.68 -8.72 -5.43
N GLU A 13 -2.15 -9.95 -5.62
CA GLU A 13 -2.90 -10.68 -4.59
C GLU A 13 -2.06 -10.97 -3.35
N ASN A 14 -0.78 -11.30 -3.52
CA ASN A 14 0.19 -11.46 -2.43
C ASN A 14 0.39 -10.14 -1.68
N PHE A 15 0.51 -9.01 -2.40
CA PHE A 15 0.59 -7.69 -1.77
C PHE A 15 -0.66 -7.40 -0.92
N ARG A 16 -1.86 -7.61 -1.46
CA ARG A 16 -3.11 -7.37 -0.74
C ARG A 16 -3.23 -8.25 0.49
N SER A 17 -2.85 -9.52 0.39
CA SER A 17 -2.81 -10.47 1.51
C SER A 17 -1.84 -10.00 2.59
N HIS A 18 -0.63 -9.56 2.21
CA HIS A 18 0.35 -9.03 3.14
C HIS A 18 -0.14 -7.76 3.87
N ILE A 19 -0.85 -6.85 3.17
CA ILE A 19 -1.45 -5.68 3.84
C ILE A 19 -2.57 -6.10 4.79
N ALA A 20 -3.36 -7.12 4.46
CA ALA A 20 -4.38 -7.68 5.35
C ALA A 20 -3.77 -8.28 6.63
N GLU A 21 -2.66 -9.01 6.51
CA GLU A 21 -1.92 -9.55 7.66
C GLU A 21 -1.31 -8.45 8.53
N LEU A 22 -0.77 -7.39 7.92
CA LEU A 22 -0.28 -6.23 8.65
C LEU A 22 -1.39 -5.53 9.41
N LYS A 23 -2.56 -5.35 8.78
CA LYS A 23 -3.74 -4.79 9.43
C LYS A 23 -4.12 -5.60 10.67
N LYS A 24 -4.26 -6.93 10.52
CA LYS A 24 -4.55 -7.83 11.64
C LYS A 24 -3.51 -7.73 12.75
N THR A 25 -2.23 -7.68 12.39
CA THR A 25 -1.13 -7.53 13.34
C THR A 25 -1.19 -6.19 14.08
N GLU A 26 -1.56 -5.10 13.40
CA GLU A 26 -1.77 -3.79 14.01
C GLU A 26 -2.95 -3.83 15.00
N GLU A 27 -4.06 -4.47 14.63
CA GLU A 27 -5.23 -4.67 15.50
C GLU A 27 -4.88 -5.50 16.76
N GLU A 28 -4.19 -6.64 16.60
CA GLU A 28 -3.79 -7.53 17.70
C GLU A 28 -2.81 -6.85 18.67
N LYS A 29 -1.95 -5.96 18.16
CA LYS A 29 -0.97 -5.22 18.97
C LYS A 29 -1.52 -3.91 19.54
N GLY A 30 -2.78 -3.56 19.27
CA GLY A 30 -3.38 -2.28 19.67
C GLY A 30 -2.70 -1.07 19.02
N LEU A 31 -2.10 -1.26 17.84
CA LEU A 31 -1.49 -0.19 17.05
C LEU A 31 -2.61 0.52 16.29
N VAL A 32 -3.09 1.64 16.84
CA VAL A 32 -4.31 2.34 16.40
C VAL A 32 -4.22 2.91 14.97
N ASN A 33 -3.05 3.02 14.35
CA ASN A 33 -2.79 4.23 13.59
C ASN A 33 -2.76 4.21 12.06
N ASN A 34 -2.98 3.10 11.32
CA ASN A 34 -2.68 3.23 9.87
C ASN A 34 -3.51 2.40 8.87
N LEU A 35 -3.86 1.14 9.13
CA LEU A 35 -4.56 0.29 8.14
C LEU A 35 -6.01 -0.05 8.50
N THR A 36 -6.52 0.41 9.64
CA THR A 36 -7.85 0.05 10.17
C THR A 36 -8.97 0.35 9.16
N ASP A 37 -8.91 1.52 8.53
CA ASP A 37 -9.88 1.98 7.53
C ASP A 37 -9.45 1.69 6.07
N CYS A 38 -8.39 0.90 5.89
CA CYS A 38 -7.94 0.46 4.58
C CYS A 38 -8.52 -0.91 4.26
N ASN A 39 -9.17 -1.05 3.10
CA ASN A 39 -9.51 -2.32 2.49
C ASN A 39 -8.41 -2.74 1.48
N PRO A 40 -7.62 -3.79 1.77
CA PRO A 40 -6.55 -4.24 0.89
C PRO A 40 -7.05 -4.66 -0.51
N THR A 41 -8.29 -5.13 -0.66
CA THR A 41 -8.80 -5.57 -1.97
C THR A 41 -8.98 -4.43 -2.96
N GLU A 42 -9.07 -3.19 -2.48
CA GLU A 42 -9.20 -1.99 -3.31
C GLU A 42 -7.86 -1.34 -3.67
N LEU A 43 -6.75 -1.90 -3.19
CA LEU A 43 -5.42 -1.40 -3.52
C LEU A 43 -5.02 -1.86 -4.91
N GLU A 44 -4.41 -0.95 -5.65
CA GLU A 44 -3.98 -1.18 -7.02
C GLU A 44 -2.45 -1.39 -7.08
N GLU A 45 -1.97 -1.71 -8.28
CA GLU A 45 -0.54 -1.95 -8.49
C GLU A 45 0.32 -0.72 -8.16
N ASN A 46 -0.21 0.48 -8.31
CA ASN A 46 0.52 1.70 -7.94
C ASN A 46 0.82 1.75 -6.43
N GLU A 47 -0.11 1.30 -5.58
CA GLU A 47 0.11 1.21 -4.13
C GLU A 47 1.15 0.13 -3.79
N LYS A 48 1.15 -0.99 -4.52
CA LYS A 48 2.18 -2.03 -4.42
C LYS A 48 3.56 -1.48 -4.75
N VAL A 49 3.71 -0.77 -5.86
CA VAL A 49 4.98 -0.15 -6.28
C VAL A 49 5.46 0.85 -5.23
N LEU A 50 4.56 1.70 -4.73
CA LEU A 50 4.88 2.69 -3.69
C LEU A 50 5.35 2.01 -2.39
N TYR A 51 4.67 0.95 -1.97
CA TYR A 51 5.03 0.17 -0.78
C TYR A 51 6.38 -0.56 -0.93
N LYS A 52 6.65 -1.15 -2.10
CA LYS A 52 7.95 -1.76 -2.40
C LYS A 52 9.08 -0.73 -2.30
N LYS A 53 8.89 0.47 -2.87
CA LYS A 53 9.87 1.57 -2.74
C LYS A 53 10.07 2.03 -1.30
N LEU A 54 9.00 2.11 -0.50
CA LEU A 54 9.10 2.41 0.93
C LEU A 54 9.97 1.38 1.65
N LYS A 55 9.73 0.08 1.42
CA LYS A 55 10.48 -1.02 2.03
C LYS A 55 11.93 -1.07 1.61
N SER A 56 12.22 -0.77 0.35
CA SER A 56 13.57 -0.66 -0.18
C SER A 56 14.27 0.65 0.19
N ASN A 57 13.65 1.51 1.01
CA ASN A 57 14.19 2.79 1.42
C ASN A 57 14.45 3.79 0.26
N ASP A 58 13.90 3.51 -0.91
CA ASP A 58 14.09 4.24 -2.18
C ASP A 58 12.94 5.23 -2.48
N LEU A 59 11.86 5.18 -1.68
CA LEU A 59 10.75 6.11 -1.83
C LEU A 59 11.17 7.53 -1.44
N THR A 60 11.15 8.43 -2.42
CA THR A 60 11.37 9.87 -2.19
C THR A 60 10.08 10.58 -1.76
N ILE A 61 10.24 11.72 -1.08
CA ILE A 61 9.10 12.57 -0.65
C ILE A 61 8.34 13.13 -1.85
N ASP A 62 9.04 13.49 -2.93
CA ASP A 62 8.42 14.02 -4.15
C ASP A 62 7.51 12.98 -4.83
N GLU A 63 8.01 11.75 -5.02
CA GLU A 63 7.23 10.65 -5.57
C GLU A 63 6.01 10.32 -4.71
N PHE A 64 6.19 10.29 -3.39
CA PHE A 64 5.11 10.08 -2.45
C PHE A 64 4.03 11.18 -2.58
N ASN A 65 4.44 12.46 -2.62
CA ASN A 65 3.50 13.58 -2.74
C ASN A 65 2.76 13.57 -4.07
N LYS A 66 3.44 13.20 -5.17
CA LYS A 66 2.82 13.04 -6.49
C LYS A 66 1.75 11.95 -6.46
N HIS A 67 2.06 10.78 -5.89
CA HIS A 67 1.09 9.68 -5.77
C HIS A 67 -0.08 10.03 -4.86
N ARG A 68 0.21 10.67 -3.71
CA ARG A 68 -0.81 11.17 -2.78
C ARG A 68 -1.78 12.12 -3.44
N LYS A 69 -1.31 13.00 -4.33
CA LYS A 69 -2.17 13.92 -5.08
C LYS A 69 -3.13 13.16 -5.99
N ILE A 70 -2.62 12.21 -6.77
CA ILE A 70 -3.41 11.37 -7.68
C ILE A 70 -4.51 10.60 -6.93
N VAL A 71 -4.14 9.98 -5.81
CA VAL A 71 -5.09 9.23 -4.97
C VAL A 71 -6.15 10.14 -4.33
N LYS A 72 -5.77 11.35 -3.92
CA LYS A 72 -6.73 12.33 -3.41
C LYS A 72 -7.70 12.81 -4.49
N GLU A 73 -7.21 12.97 -5.72
CA GLU A 73 -8.04 13.35 -6.88
C GLU A 73 -8.95 12.22 -7.36
N SER A 74 -8.58 10.95 -7.14
CA SER A 74 -9.43 9.80 -7.50
C SER A 74 -10.63 9.60 -6.56
N GLY A 75 -10.57 10.14 -5.33
CA GLY A 75 -11.63 10.02 -4.34
C GLY A 75 -11.78 8.62 -3.74
N ASN A 76 -10.85 7.70 -4.00
CA ASN A 76 -10.88 6.36 -3.42
C ASN A 76 -10.35 6.39 -1.97
N GLU A 77 -11.27 6.30 -1.00
CA GLU A 77 -10.96 6.37 0.43
C GLU A 77 -9.98 5.29 0.89
N ASN A 78 -10.08 4.07 0.35
CA ASN A 78 -9.18 2.97 0.71
C ASN A 78 -7.74 3.25 0.29
N ARG A 79 -7.56 3.78 -0.92
CA ARG A 79 -6.25 4.21 -1.42
C ARG A 79 -5.73 5.41 -0.60
N ILE A 80 -6.59 6.36 -0.24
CA ILE A 80 -6.23 7.51 0.61
C ILE A 80 -5.72 7.03 1.97
N ASN A 81 -6.41 6.07 2.60
CA ASN A 81 -6.05 5.50 3.89
C ASN A 81 -4.71 4.74 3.81
N PHE A 82 -4.48 4.00 2.72
CA PHE A 82 -3.19 3.37 2.49
C PHE A 82 -2.05 4.38 2.31
N VAL A 83 -2.28 5.47 1.60
CA VAL A 83 -1.29 6.54 1.45
C VAL A 83 -1.00 7.22 2.80
N ALA A 84 -1.99 7.35 3.68
CA ALA A 84 -1.78 7.83 5.05
C ALA A 84 -0.88 6.87 5.87
N TYR A 85 -1.09 5.55 5.73
CA TYR A 85 -0.17 4.55 6.30
C TYR A 85 1.27 4.77 5.83
N ILE A 86 1.49 4.93 4.51
CA ILE A 86 2.82 5.17 3.94
C ILE A 86 3.43 6.47 4.48
N ALA A 87 2.64 7.54 4.59
CA ALA A 87 3.09 8.81 5.16
C ALA A 87 3.61 8.63 6.59
N ASN A 88 2.86 7.94 7.44
CA ASN A 88 3.24 7.70 8.83
C ASN A 88 4.51 6.84 8.92
N LYS A 89 4.67 5.83 8.06
CA LYS A 89 5.92 5.06 7.98
C LYS A 89 7.11 5.86 7.47
N LEU A 90 6.90 6.83 6.58
CA LEU A 90 7.96 7.76 6.14
C LEU A 90 8.40 8.73 7.24
N ILE A 91 7.46 9.19 8.09
CA ILE A 91 7.75 10.13 9.19
C ILE A 91 8.48 9.45 10.35
N VAL A 92 8.13 8.20 10.66
CA VAL A 92 8.73 7.41 11.77
C VAL A 92 10.07 6.76 11.37
N ARG A 93 10.54 7.03 10.15
CA ARG A 93 11.76 6.42 9.59
C ARG A 93 13.04 6.96 10.21
#